data_AF-A0A938QGM6-F1
#
_entry.id   AF-A0A938QGM6-F1
#
_cell.length_a   1.000
_cell.length_b   1.000
_cell.length_c   1.000
_cell.angle_alpha   90.00
_cell.angle_beta   90.00
_cell.angle_gamma   90.00
#
_symmetry.space_group_name_H-M   'P 1'
#
loop_
_entity.id
_entity.type
_entity.pdbx_description
1 polymer ?
#
loop_
_entity_poly.entity_id
_entity_poly.type
_entity_poly.pdbx_seq_one_letter_code
_entity_poly.pdbx_strand_id
1 'polypeptide(L)'
;MLASRPLNIFLCLAIIVCMLGLEIDLAAAAVTPLKIRGLCYSPFRDGQAPGGLYPTKKQIEEDFKILKKYTFNILTFSSKGILGDIPKLAGKQGLKVIQGIWLGKVSADNLQEIAAGVKAAKAGSVCAMMAGSEVLLRGDLTKAELINFISQVKSQVTVPVGCAETWNIWLNNPDLAEAVDFLLVNIYPYWESISVDNAAEYVITRYQEVADAYPDKVVLIGECGWPTGGEVRGGAQPGESQQAKFVADFLPQALEMDIPFFIFEAFDENWKQQQTGLAVEAHWGIFYANRTLKPQMAALIANPPPMVELRSVNRCGCCTKGDTLSGYAYGADTKGQRIVLYSHTDAWYVQPSRSKPYTGIHSDGKFSNRPYRGEEYAALLVPKNFDPPNIWYSDDPPGYDDTGEVEALAMTRRWCRNYLKPPLPCLLGGK
;
A
#
# COMPACT_ATOMS: atom_id res chain seq x y z
N MET A 1 -28.28 37.08 -41.24
CA MET A 1 -26.81 37.20 -41.18
C MET A 1 -26.52 38.58 -40.61
N LEU A 2 -25.97 38.75 -39.41
CA LEU A 2 -24.60 38.44 -39.02
C LEU A 2 -24.52 38.15 -37.52
N ALA A 3 -23.64 37.22 -37.16
CA ALA A 3 -23.36 36.76 -35.81
C ALA A 3 -22.43 37.74 -35.05
N SER A 4 -22.71 37.98 -33.77
CA SER A 4 -21.77 38.58 -32.82
C SER A 4 -21.34 37.52 -31.80
N ARG A 5 -20.10 37.04 -31.95
CA ARG A 5 -19.44 36.05 -31.07
C ARG A 5 -18.82 36.75 -29.85
N PRO A 6 -18.81 36.14 -28.65
CA PRO A 6 -18.03 36.63 -27.51
C PRO A 6 -16.57 36.16 -27.67
N LEU A 7 -15.71 37.02 -28.24
CA LEU A 7 -14.27 36.73 -28.43
C LEU A 7 -13.34 37.65 -27.61
N ASN A 8 -13.86 38.48 -26.71
CA ASN A 8 -13.08 39.59 -26.11
C ASN A 8 -12.71 39.47 -24.63
N ILE A 9 -13.07 38.39 -23.92
CA ILE A 9 -12.73 38.27 -22.48
C ILE A 9 -11.38 37.56 -22.28
N PHE A 10 -11.07 36.54 -23.09
CA PHE A 10 -9.80 35.80 -22.99
C PHE A 10 -8.58 36.58 -23.50
N LEU A 11 -8.76 37.44 -24.50
CA LEU A 11 -7.67 38.25 -25.04
C LEU A 11 -7.23 39.35 -24.06
N CYS A 12 -8.17 39.92 -23.30
CA CYS A 12 -7.88 40.94 -22.29
C CYS A 12 -7.12 40.36 -21.07
N LEU A 13 -7.43 39.13 -20.64
CA LEU A 13 -6.73 38.49 -19.52
C LEU A 13 -5.27 38.14 -19.86
N ALA A 14 -5.01 37.66 -21.08
CA ALA A 14 -3.65 37.32 -21.53
C ALA A 14 -2.74 38.55 -21.66
N ILE A 15 -3.30 39.71 -22.04
CA ILE A 15 -2.55 40.96 -22.18
C ILE A 15 -2.19 41.56 -20.80
N ILE A 16 -3.06 41.40 -19.79
CA ILE A 16 -2.78 41.89 -18.42
C ILE A 16 -1.62 41.10 -17.76
N VAL A 17 -1.51 39.79 -18.01
CA VAL A 17 -0.40 38.97 -17.51
C VAL A 17 0.94 39.39 -18.13
N CYS A 18 0.96 39.71 -19.43
CA CYS A 18 2.17 40.20 -20.10
C CYS A 18 2.61 41.61 -19.69
N MET A 19 1.68 42.51 -19.32
CA MET A 19 2.02 43.89 -18.95
C MET A 19 2.49 44.06 -17.50
N LEU A 20 2.25 43.08 -16.61
CA LEU A 20 2.64 43.14 -15.20
C LEU A 20 4.00 42.50 -14.88
N GLY A 21 4.72 41.96 -15.88
CA GLY A 21 6.01 41.29 -15.65
C GLY A 21 5.93 40.10 -14.69
N LEU A 22 4.72 39.60 -14.42
CA LEU A 22 4.50 38.37 -13.68
C LEU A 22 4.86 37.22 -14.62
N GLU A 23 6.11 36.78 -14.57
CA GLU A 23 6.46 35.43 -14.97
C GLU A 23 5.63 34.49 -14.09
N ILE A 24 4.47 34.06 -14.58
CA ILE A 24 3.88 32.83 -14.08
C ILE A 24 4.80 31.76 -14.61
N ASP A 25 5.75 31.35 -13.78
CA ASP A 25 6.62 30.20 -14.03
C ASP A 25 5.72 28.95 -14.06
N LEU A 26 5.05 28.74 -15.20
CA LEU A 26 4.14 27.64 -15.47
C LEU A 26 4.91 26.35 -15.78
N ALA A 27 6.17 26.27 -15.33
CA ALA A 27 6.85 25.02 -15.11
C ALA A 27 6.36 24.48 -13.76
N ALA A 28 5.13 23.95 -13.71
CA ALA A 28 4.81 22.96 -12.69
C ALA A 28 5.90 21.89 -12.80
N ALA A 29 6.80 21.84 -11.81
CA ALA A 29 7.82 20.81 -11.73
C ALA A 29 7.08 19.48 -11.93
N ALA A 30 7.61 18.60 -12.78
CA ALA A 30 6.99 17.31 -13.04
C ALA A 30 6.96 16.52 -11.72
N VAL A 31 5.85 16.63 -10.97
CA VAL A 31 5.67 15.89 -9.72
C VAL A 31 5.45 14.43 -10.13
N THR A 32 6.22 13.56 -9.50
CA THR A 32 6.07 12.12 -9.72
C THR A 32 4.74 11.67 -9.13
N PRO A 33 3.80 11.16 -9.94
CA PRO A 33 2.52 10.73 -9.41
C PRO A 33 2.72 9.61 -8.39
N LEU A 34 2.00 9.70 -7.28
CA LEU A 34 1.98 8.68 -6.24
C LEU A 34 1.57 7.33 -6.84
N LYS A 35 2.31 6.30 -6.48
CA LYS A 35 1.93 4.91 -6.77
C LYS A 35 1.82 4.14 -5.47
N ILE A 36 0.59 3.86 -5.05
CA ILE A 36 0.25 3.20 -3.79
C ILE A 36 0.88 1.78 -3.77
N ARG A 37 1.40 1.37 -2.62
CA ARG A 37 2.11 0.08 -2.49
C ARG A 37 1.20 -1.11 -2.80
N GLY A 38 -0.01 -1.15 -2.24
CA GLY A 38 -0.97 -2.23 -2.42
C GLY A 38 -2.41 -1.75 -2.37
N LEU A 39 -3.28 -2.38 -3.16
CA LEU A 39 -4.73 -2.18 -3.12
C LEU A 39 -5.45 -3.51 -2.96
N CYS A 40 -6.51 -3.54 -2.16
CA CYS A 40 -7.47 -4.64 -2.20
C CYS A 40 -8.22 -4.60 -3.53
N TYR A 41 -8.41 -5.75 -4.16
CA TYR A 41 -9.04 -5.84 -5.48
C TYR A 41 -10.09 -6.94 -5.53
N SER A 42 -11.29 -6.51 -5.88
CA SER A 42 -12.40 -7.34 -6.30
C SER A 42 -12.93 -6.83 -7.65
N PRO A 43 -13.18 -7.71 -8.64
CA PRO A 43 -13.46 -7.31 -10.02
C PRO A 43 -14.92 -7.00 -10.34
N PHE A 44 -15.85 -7.12 -9.37
CA PHE A 44 -17.27 -7.02 -9.68
C PHE A 44 -17.65 -5.59 -10.16
N ARG A 45 -18.56 -5.53 -11.13
CA ARG A 45 -19.17 -4.30 -11.65
C ARG A 45 -20.63 -4.23 -11.24
N ASP A 46 -21.30 -3.12 -11.54
CA ASP A 46 -22.75 -3.01 -11.33
C ASP A 46 -23.51 -4.17 -11.99
N GLY A 47 -24.42 -4.79 -11.23
CA GLY A 47 -25.16 -5.99 -11.63
C GLY A 47 -24.38 -7.31 -11.48
N GLN A 48 -23.17 -7.27 -10.93
CA GLN A 48 -22.33 -8.44 -10.65
C GLN A 48 -22.07 -8.55 -9.14
N ALA A 49 -21.94 -9.77 -8.64
CA ALA A 49 -21.69 -10.04 -7.22
C ALA A 49 -21.16 -11.46 -7.01
N PRO A 50 -20.50 -11.76 -5.88
CA PRO A 50 -20.28 -13.13 -5.42
C PRO A 50 -21.60 -13.91 -5.39
N GLY A 51 -21.60 -15.15 -5.90
CA GLY A 51 -22.81 -15.97 -5.99
C GLY A 51 -23.82 -15.55 -7.08
N GLY A 52 -23.58 -14.44 -7.79
CA GLY A 52 -24.40 -13.95 -8.89
C GLY A 52 -23.67 -14.00 -10.24
N LEU A 53 -23.84 -12.95 -11.05
CA LEU A 53 -23.09 -12.79 -12.29
C LEU A 53 -21.63 -12.45 -11.98
N TYR A 54 -20.69 -13.21 -12.53
CA TYR A 54 -19.26 -12.96 -12.37
C TYR A 54 -18.73 -12.05 -13.49
N PRO A 55 -17.65 -11.29 -13.23
CA PRO A 55 -17.00 -10.49 -14.26
C PRO A 55 -16.38 -11.37 -15.34
N THR A 56 -16.34 -10.85 -16.55
CA THR A 56 -15.64 -11.50 -17.66
C THR A 56 -14.12 -11.27 -17.53
N LYS A 57 -13.34 -12.16 -18.15
CA LYS A 57 -11.89 -11.97 -18.30
C LYS A 57 -11.53 -10.58 -18.87
N LYS A 58 -12.29 -10.11 -19.86
CA LYS A 58 -12.05 -8.80 -20.49
C LYS A 58 -12.20 -7.65 -19.50
N GLN A 59 -13.21 -7.71 -18.62
CA GLN A 59 -13.42 -6.70 -17.59
C GLN A 59 -12.25 -6.66 -16.60
N ILE A 60 -11.75 -7.83 -16.18
CA ILE A 60 -10.57 -7.93 -15.31
C ILE A 60 -9.31 -7.38 -16.00
N GLU A 61 -9.10 -7.69 -17.28
CA GLU A 61 -7.98 -7.15 -18.05
C GLU A 61 -8.06 -5.63 -18.26
N GLU A 62 -9.27 -5.06 -18.37
CA GLU A 62 -9.49 -3.60 -18.39
C GLU A 62 -9.09 -2.98 -17.05
N ASP A 63 -9.52 -3.56 -15.94
CA ASP A 63 -9.18 -3.09 -14.59
C ASP A 63 -7.65 -3.06 -14.39
N PHE A 64 -6.90 -4.09 -14.82
CA PHE A 64 -5.44 -4.08 -14.68
C PHE A 64 -4.70 -3.07 -15.56
N LYS A 65 -5.29 -2.64 -16.68
CA LYS A 65 -4.74 -1.51 -17.47
C LYS A 65 -4.82 -0.20 -16.69
N ILE A 66 -5.79 -0.08 -15.79
CA ILE A 66 -5.95 1.06 -14.88
C ILE A 66 -5.02 0.87 -13.70
N LEU A 67 -5.17 -0.21 -12.94
CA LEU A 67 -4.49 -0.43 -11.66
C LEU A 67 -2.96 -0.40 -11.75
N LYS A 68 -2.36 -0.88 -12.85
CA LYS A 68 -0.89 -0.85 -13.00
C LYS A 68 -0.27 0.55 -12.97
N LYS A 69 -1.08 1.59 -13.19
CA LYS A 69 -0.65 3.00 -13.09
C LYS A 69 -0.60 3.49 -11.64
N TYR A 70 -1.41 2.90 -10.76
CA TYR A 70 -1.67 3.40 -9.41
C TYR A 70 -1.20 2.48 -8.30
N THR A 71 -0.97 1.19 -8.58
CA THR A 71 -0.43 0.23 -7.61
C THR A 71 0.57 -0.74 -8.22
N PHE A 72 1.40 -1.34 -7.36
CA PHE A 72 2.31 -2.43 -7.69
C PHE A 72 1.75 -3.80 -7.30
N ASN A 73 0.97 -3.84 -6.21
CA ASN A 73 0.48 -5.07 -5.62
C ASN A 73 -1.05 -5.03 -5.48
N ILE A 74 -1.68 -6.20 -5.58
CA ILE A 74 -3.08 -6.39 -5.26
C ILE A 74 -3.28 -7.56 -4.28
N LEU A 75 -4.26 -7.42 -3.39
CA LEU A 75 -4.77 -8.48 -2.51
C LEU A 75 -6.18 -8.85 -3.00
N THR A 76 -6.42 -10.13 -3.26
CA THR A 76 -7.75 -10.66 -3.64
C THR A 76 -8.33 -11.52 -2.52
N PHE A 77 -9.64 -11.82 -2.59
CA PHE A 77 -10.38 -12.47 -1.50
C PHE A 77 -10.83 -13.92 -1.80
N SER A 78 -11.09 -14.25 -3.06
CA SER A 78 -11.61 -15.54 -3.50
C SER A 78 -10.85 -16.05 -4.72
N SER A 79 -10.79 -17.37 -4.87
CA SER A 79 -10.15 -18.09 -5.97
C SER A 79 -11.15 -18.77 -6.90
N LYS A 80 -12.44 -18.84 -6.57
CA LYS A 80 -13.44 -19.56 -7.37
C LYS A 80 -13.68 -18.93 -8.75
N GLY A 81 -13.85 -19.80 -9.75
CA GLY A 81 -14.18 -19.40 -11.13
C GLY A 81 -13.10 -18.54 -11.76
N ILE A 82 -13.52 -17.44 -12.41
CA ILE A 82 -12.62 -16.48 -13.08
C ILE A 82 -11.68 -15.76 -12.10
N LEU A 83 -12.00 -15.73 -10.80
CA LEU A 83 -11.18 -15.05 -9.80
C LEU A 83 -9.81 -15.75 -9.63
N GLY A 84 -9.76 -17.07 -9.78
CA GLY A 84 -8.50 -17.84 -9.78
C GLY A 84 -7.57 -17.54 -10.97
N ASP A 85 -8.07 -16.88 -12.03
CA ASP A 85 -7.24 -16.44 -13.15
C ASP A 85 -6.56 -15.07 -12.89
N ILE A 86 -6.98 -14.33 -11.85
CA ILE A 86 -6.46 -12.98 -11.54
C ILE A 86 -4.93 -12.95 -11.46
N PRO A 87 -4.22 -13.84 -10.71
CA PRO A 87 -2.77 -13.79 -10.61
C PRO A 87 -2.06 -13.84 -11.96
N LYS A 88 -2.53 -14.72 -12.85
CA LYS A 88 -1.98 -14.86 -14.20
C LYS A 88 -2.23 -13.62 -15.06
N LEU A 89 -3.42 -13.01 -14.94
CA LEU A 89 -3.79 -11.82 -15.70
C LEU A 89 -3.06 -10.58 -15.20
N ALA A 90 -2.97 -10.41 -13.88
CA ALA A 90 -2.26 -9.32 -13.21
C ALA A 90 -0.74 -9.39 -13.47
N GLY A 91 -0.14 -10.59 -13.39
CA GLY A 91 1.28 -10.80 -13.64
C GLY A 91 1.71 -10.36 -15.05
N LYS A 92 0.86 -10.53 -16.07
CA LYS A 92 1.11 -10.00 -17.44
C LYS A 92 1.20 -8.48 -17.51
N GLN A 93 0.64 -7.78 -16.54
CA GLN A 93 0.69 -6.31 -16.42
C GLN A 93 1.78 -5.85 -15.44
N GLY A 94 2.57 -6.76 -14.87
CA GLY A 94 3.60 -6.46 -13.87
C GLY A 94 3.06 -6.22 -12.46
N LEU A 95 1.80 -6.56 -12.20
CA LEU A 95 1.20 -6.53 -10.87
C LEU A 95 1.52 -7.83 -10.12
N LYS A 96 1.77 -7.71 -8.82
CA LYS A 96 2.01 -8.83 -7.92
C LYS A 96 0.76 -9.11 -7.08
N VAL A 97 0.48 -10.37 -6.77
CA VAL A 97 -0.82 -10.77 -6.19
C VAL A 97 -0.65 -11.62 -4.94
N ILE A 98 -1.23 -11.17 -3.82
CA ILE A 98 -1.63 -12.08 -2.74
C ILE A 98 -2.99 -12.65 -3.12
N GLN A 99 -3.06 -13.96 -3.30
CA GLN A 99 -4.29 -14.62 -3.76
C GLN A 99 -5.11 -15.09 -2.55
N GLY A 100 -6.33 -14.58 -2.43
CA GLY A 100 -7.27 -14.99 -1.39
C GLY A 100 -7.97 -16.32 -1.68
N ILE A 101 -8.21 -17.08 -0.63
CA ILE A 101 -9.10 -18.23 -0.55
C ILE A 101 -10.19 -17.85 0.44
N TRP A 102 -11.43 -17.74 -0.04
CA TRP A 102 -12.55 -17.43 0.83
C TRP A 102 -12.94 -18.67 1.63
N LEU A 103 -12.92 -18.59 2.96
CA LEU A 103 -13.33 -19.67 3.85
C LEU A 103 -14.57 -19.21 4.63
N GLY A 104 -15.63 -20.02 4.58
CA GLY A 104 -16.90 -19.77 5.25
C GLY A 104 -17.45 -21.03 5.93
N LYS A 105 -18.74 -20.99 6.28
CA LYS A 105 -19.44 -22.07 7.02
C LYS A 105 -19.58 -23.38 6.23
N VAL A 106 -19.60 -23.31 4.91
CA VAL A 106 -19.88 -24.47 4.05
C VAL A 106 -18.57 -25.14 3.64
N SER A 107 -18.24 -26.25 4.31
CA SER A 107 -16.98 -26.98 4.07
C SER A 107 -16.76 -27.39 2.60
N ALA A 108 -17.82 -27.78 1.88
CA ALA A 108 -17.71 -28.12 0.46
C ALA A 108 -17.27 -26.93 -0.41
N ASP A 109 -17.73 -25.71 -0.10
CA ASP A 109 -17.29 -24.50 -0.80
C ASP A 109 -15.84 -24.15 -0.43
N ASN A 110 -15.45 -24.32 0.83
CA ASN A 110 -14.07 -24.11 1.28
C ASN A 110 -13.09 -25.00 0.50
N LEU A 111 -13.44 -26.27 0.29
CA LEU A 111 -12.61 -27.21 -0.49
C LEU A 111 -12.49 -26.78 -1.96
N GLN A 112 -13.55 -26.21 -2.54
CA GLN A 112 -13.51 -25.67 -3.91
C GLN A 112 -12.62 -24.42 -4.01
N GLU A 113 -12.72 -23.53 -3.03
CA GLU A 113 -11.86 -22.34 -2.91
C GLU A 113 -10.39 -22.72 -2.76
N ILE A 114 -10.08 -23.68 -1.88
CA ILE A 114 -8.72 -24.20 -1.69
C ILE A 114 -8.18 -24.81 -2.98
N ALA A 115 -8.96 -25.68 -3.64
CA ALA A 115 -8.53 -26.32 -4.88
C ALA A 115 -8.22 -25.29 -5.98
N ALA A 116 -9.06 -24.26 -6.11
CA ALA A 116 -8.86 -23.18 -7.08
C ALA A 116 -7.63 -22.31 -6.73
N GLY A 117 -7.45 -21.96 -5.46
CA GLY A 117 -6.29 -21.19 -5.00
C GLY A 117 -4.97 -21.93 -5.17
N VAL A 118 -4.93 -23.22 -4.83
CA VAL A 118 -3.77 -24.10 -5.06
C VAL A 118 -3.43 -24.18 -6.55
N LYS A 119 -4.44 -24.30 -7.42
CA LYS A 119 -4.24 -24.28 -8.88
C LYS A 119 -3.64 -22.95 -9.34
N ALA A 120 -4.15 -21.83 -8.85
CA ALA A 120 -3.62 -20.50 -9.18
C ALA A 120 -2.15 -20.35 -8.72
N ALA A 121 -1.83 -20.78 -7.50
CA ALA A 121 -0.47 -20.75 -6.98
C ALA A 121 0.51 -21.57 -7.83
N LYS A 122 0.11 -22.79 -8.23
CA LYS A 122 0.92 -23.67 -9.09
C LYS A 122 1.09 -23.16 -10.52
N ALA A 123 0.17 -22.33 -11.01
CA ALA A 123 0.26 -21.71 -12.33
C ALA A 123 1.29 -20.56 -12.39
N GLY A 124 1.77 -20.09 -11.23
CA GLY A 124 2.70 -18.96 -11.11
C GLY A 124 2.00 -17.61 -10.97
N SER A 125 2.80 -16.56 -10.73
CA SER A 125 2.37 -15.16 -10.49
C SER A 125 1.64 -14.89 -9.16
N VAL A 126 1.48 -15.90 -8.31
CA VAL A 126 1.06 -15.72 -6.91
C VAL A 126 2.29 -15.45 -6.05
N CYS A 127 2.22 -14.38 -5.26
CA CYS A 127 3.23 -13.99 -4.29
C CYS A 127 3.12 -14.76 -2.98
N ALA A 128 1.89 -14.86 -2.50
CA ALA A 128 1.50 -15.45 -1.24
C ALA A 128 0.01 -15.79 -1.29
N MET A 129 -0.44 -16.62 -0.37
CA MET A 129 -1.84 -16.99 -0.22
C MET A 129 -2.40 -16.38 1.07
N MET A 130 -3.63 -15.86 1.00
CA MET A 130 -4.44 -15.54 2.17
C MET A 130 -5.54 -16.60 2.31
N ALA A 131 -5.37 -17.54 3.22
CA ALA A 131 -6.33 -18.61 3.50
C ALA A 131 -7.32 -18.17 4.57
N GLY A 132 -8.41 -17.54 4.13
CA GLY A 132 -9.40 -16.92 5.00
C GLY A 132 -9.10 -15.44 5.27
N SER A 133 -10.16 -14.64 5.25
CA SER A 133 -10.19 -13.28 5.79
C SER A 133 -11.34 -13.24 6.79
N GLU A 134 -11.11 -12.68 7.98
CA GLU A 134 -12.08 -12.45 9.06
C GLU A 134 -12.96 -13.66 9.40
N VAL A 135 -12.39 -14.86 9.32
CA VAL A 135 -13.14 -16.12 9.50
C VAL A 135 -13.59 -16.26 10.95
N LEU A 136 -12.72 -15.93 11.90
CA LEU A 136 -13.04 -15.97 13.33
C LEU A 136 -13.95 -14.82 13.71
N LEU A 137 -13.72 -13.61 13.18
CA LEU A 137 -14.61 -12.46 13.39
C LEU A 137 -16.05 -12.77 12.94
N ARG A 138 -16.22 -13.38 11.76
CA ARG A 138 -17.55 -13.76 11.24
C ARG A 138 -18.16 -14.98 11.96
N GLY A 139 -17.40 -15.67 12.80
CA GLY A 139 -17.83 -16.92 13.43
C GLY A 139 -18.16 -18.01 12.40
N ASP A 140 -17.46 -18.01 11.26
CA ASP A 140 -17.72 -18.94 10.17
C ASP A 140 -17.16 -20.34 10.46
N LEU A 141 -16.01 -20.39 11.11
CA LEU A 141 -15.31 -21.61 11.51
C LEU A 141 -14.75 -21.47 12.92
N THR A 142 -14.55 -22.58 13.60
CA THR A 142 -13.71 -22.62 14.80
C THR A 142 -12.25 -22.40 14.43
N LYS A 143 -11.44 -21.95 15.40
CA LYS A 143 -9.99 -21.81 15.22
C LYS A 143 -9.31 -23.11 14.77
N ALA A 144 -9.72 -24.26 15.32
CA ALA A 144 -9.16 -25.56 14.94
C ALA A 144 -9.47 -25.91 13.47
N GLU A 145 -10.69 -25.62 12.99
CA GLU A 145 -11.06 -25.83 11.59
C GLU A 145 -10.28 -24.89 10.66
N LEU A 146 -10.13 -23.61 11.03
CA LEU A 146 -9.34 -22.65 10.27
C LEU A 146 -7.87 -23.10 10.15
N ILE A 147 -7.23 -23.47 11.26
CA ILE A 147 -5.85 -24.00 11.27
C ILE A 147 -5.74 -25.23 10.38
N ASN A 148 -6.72 -26.14 10.41
CA ASN A 148 -6.73 -27.32 9.55
C ASN A 148 -6.80 -26.95 8.06
N PHE A 149 -7.64 -26.00 7.66
CA PHE A 149 -7.68 -25.53 6.27
C PHE A 149 -6.40 -24.81 5.84
N ILE A 150 -5.81 -23.98 6.72
CA ILE A 150 -4.51 -23.34 6.46
C ILE A 150 -3.43 -24.40 6.23
N SER A 151 -3.37 -25.44 7.08
CA SER A 151 -2.44 -26.56 6.92
C SER A 151 -2.64 -27.31 5.60
N GLN A 152 -3.90 -27.53 5.19
CA GLN A 152 -4.21 -28.14 3.90
C GLN A 152 -3.70 -27.31 2.71
N VAL A 153 -3.82 -25.98 2.76
CA VAL A 153 -3.27 -25.09 1.72
C VAL A 153 -1.74 -25.18 1.73
N LYS A 154 -1.10 -25.02 2.90
CA LYS A 154 0.36 -25.05 3.07
C LYS A 154 0.99 -26.34 2.54
N SER A 155 0.37 -27.49 2.76
CA SER A 155 0.90 -28.78 2.27
C SER A 155 0.89 -28.92 0.74
N GLN A 156 0.20 -28.03 0.01
CA GLN A 156 0.02 -28.13 -1.44
C GLN A 156 0.70 -27.02 -2.25
N VAL A 157 1.29 -26.02 -1.59
CA VAL A 157 1.92 -24.86 -2.24
C VAL A 157 3.31 -24.58 -1.65
N THR A 158 4.15 -23.90 -2.43
CA THR A 158 5.50 -23.47 -1.97
C THR A 158 5.57 -21.99 -1.61
N VAL A 159 4.54 -21.22 -1.97
CA VAL A 159 4.39 -19.81 -1.57
C VAL A 159 3.94 -19.75 -0.11
N PRO A 160 4.32 -18.70 0.64
CA PRO A 160 3.88 -18.55 2.03
C PRO A 160 2.37 -18.38 2.12
N VAL A 161 1.79 -18.86 3.22
CA VAL A 161 0.35 -18.85 3.49
C VAL A 161 0.09 -18.12 4.81
N GLY A 162 -0.70 -17.05 4.74
CA GLY A 162 -1.24 -16.32 5.88
C GLY A 162 -2.76 -16.45 5.94
N CYS A 163 -3.37 -15.75 6.90
CA CYS A 163 -4.79 -15.43 6.90
C CYS A 163 -4.97 -13.97 7.33
N ALA A 164 -6.14 -13.39 7.08
CA ALA A 164 -6.49 -12.06 7.57
C ALA A 164 -7.48 -12.13 8.73
N GLU A 165 -7.22 -11.37 9.78
CA GLU A 165 -8.11 -11.18 10.93
C GLU A 165 -7.91 -9.75 11.47
N THR A 166 -8.86 -9.26 12.28
CA THR A 166 -8.72 -7.97 12.94
C THR A 166 -7.66 -7.99 14.03
N TRP A 167 -7.12 -6.82 14.36
CA TRP A 167 -6.04 -6.67 15.36
C TRP A 167 -6.36 -7.35 16.70
N ASN A 168 -7.59 -7.21 17.20
CA ASN A 168 -8.04 -7.82 18.45
C ASN A 168 -8.17 -9.35 18.36
N ILE A 169 -8.53 -9.90 17.19
CA ILE A 169 -8.58 -11.36 17.00
C ILE A 169 -7.16 -11.92 17.03
N TRP A 170 -6.21 -11.25 16.39
CA TRP A 170 -4.80 -11.64 16.47
C TRP A 170 -4.32 -11.70 17.91
N LEU A 171 -4.42 -10.61 18.66
CA LEU A 171 -3.95 -10.55 20.06
C LEU A 171 -4.56 -11.62 20.98
N ASN A 172 -5.76 -12.12 20.67
CA ASN A 172 -6.44 -13.16 21.46
C ASN A 172 -6.21 -14.60 20.95
N ASN A 173 -5.49 -14.80 19.84
CA ASN A 173 -5.31 -16.12 19.20
C ASN A 173 -3.84 -16.37 18.79
N PRO A 174 -2.89 -16.43 19.75
CA PRO A 174 -1.47 -16.67 19.44
C PRO A 174 -1.19 -18.02 18.76
N ASP A 175 -2.00 -19.04 19.03
CA ASP A 175 -1.93 -20.37 18.40
C ASP A 175 -2.33 -20.34 16.90
N LEU A 176 -3.20 -19.42 16.48
CA LEU A 176 -3.44 -19.18 15.05
C LEU A 176 -2.19 -18.58 14.39
N ALA A 177 -1.50 -17.65 15.06
CA ALA A 177 -0.30 -17.02 14.53
C ALA A 177 0.83 -18.04 14.30
N GLU A 178 0.93 -19.08 15.13
CA GLU A 178 1.87 -20.19 14.94
C GLU A 178 1.61 -20.98 13.64
N ALA A 179 0.34 -21.18 13.26
CA ALA A 179 -0.05 -21.97 12.10
C ALA A 179 0.24 -21.29 10.75
N VAL A 180 0.31 -19.96 10.71
CA VAL A 180 0.54 -19.16 9.49
C VAL A 180 2.01 -18.78 9.29
N ASP A 181 2.40 -18.52 8.04
CA ASP A 181 3.74 -18.02 7.71
C ASP A 181 3.87 -16.50 7.93
N PHE A 182 2.76 -15.77 7.83
CA PHE A 182 2.65 -14.33 8.05
C PHE A 182 1.21 -13.95 8.44
N LEU A 183 1.04 -12.77 9.02
CA LEU A 183 -0.25 -12.23 9.46
C LEU A 183 -0.68 -11.10 8.53
N LEU A 184 -1.95 -11.09 8.16
CA LEU A 184 -2.63 -9.93 7.60
C LEU A 184 -3.56 -9.37 8.70
N VAL A 185 -3.33 -8.13 9.12
CA VAL A 185 -4.17 -7.46 10.11
C VAL A 185 -5.11 -6.47 9.44
N ASN A 186 -6.41 -6.64 9.65
CA ASN A 186 -7.44 -5.71 9.17
C ASN A 186 -7.70 -4.65 10.23
N ILE A 187 -7.61 -3.37 9.85
CA ILE A 187 -7.74 -2.23 10.77
C ILE A 187 -8.55 -1.12 10.11
N TYR A 188 -9.74 -0.86 10.65
CA TYR A 188 -10.70 0.10 10.10
C TYR A 188 -11.12 1.14 11.14
N PRO A 189 -10.47 2.31 11.18
CA PRO A 189 -10.80 3.37 12.12
C PRO A 189 -12.27 3.82 12.04
N TYR A 190 -12.87 3.76 10.84
CA TYR A 190 -14.29 4.08 10.63
C TYR A 190 -15.22 3.22 11.50
N TRP A 191 -15.01 1.90 11.54
CA TRP A 191 -15.83 0.98 12.35
C TRP A 191 -15.66 1.19 13.86
N GLU A 192 -14.53 1.79 14.24
CA GLU A 192 -14.15 2.13 15.61
C GLU A 192 -14.58 3.55 16.01
N SER A 193 -15.35 4.23 15.15
CA SER A 193 -15.88 5.59 15.36
C SER A 193 -14.81 6.68 15.51
N ILE A 194 -13.59 6.40 15.05
CA ILE A 194 -12.44 7.31 15.12
C ILE A 194 -12.59 8.39 14.05
N SER A 195 -12.30 9.66 14.40
CA SER A 195 -12.23 10.76 13.42
C SER A 195 -11.14 10.52 12.38
N VAL A 196 -11.34 11.02 11.15
CA VAL A 196 -10.32 10.96 10.09
C VAL A 196 -9.00 11.60 10.54
N ASP A 197 -9.06 12.60 11.42
CA ASP A 197 -7.88 13.31 11.94
C ASP A 197 -6.96 12.40 12.76
N ASN A 198 -7.51 11.37 13.40
CA ASN A 198 -6.77 10.43 14.26
C ASN A 198 -6.69 9.03 13.62
N ALA A 199 -7.21 8.86 12.41
CA ALA A 199 -7.40 7.54 11.80
C ALA A 199 -6.08 6.88 11.40
N ALA A 200 -5.14 7.64 10.85
CA ALA A 200 -3.81 7.13 10.49
C ALA A 200 -3.05 6.65 11.72
N GLU A 201 -2.97 7.47 12.77
CA GLU A 201 -2.33 7.10 14.05
C GLU A 201 -2.98 5.86 14.68
N TYR A 202 -4.31 5.77 14.63
CA TYR A 202 -5.03 4.58 15.11
C TYR A 202 -4.59 3.31 14.36
N VAL A 203 -4.48 3.36 13.03
CA VAL A 203 -4.01 2.21 12.23
C VAL A 203 -2.59 1.82 12.62
N ILE A 204 -1.68 2.79 12.72
CA ILE A 204 -0.27 2.54 13.07
C ILE A 204 -0.15 1.96 14.47
N THR A 205 -0.88 2.50 15.45
CA THR A 205 -0.88 2.00 16.83
C THR A 205 -1.37 0.56 16.91
N ARG A 206 -2.52 0.25 16.30
CA ARG A 206 -3.07 -1.13 16.29
C ARG A 206 -2.16 -2.10 15.55
N TYR A 207 -1.50 -1.65 14.48
CA TYR A 207 -0.50 -2.46 13.78
C TYR A 207 0.71 -2.77 14.68
N GLN A 208 1.25 -1.76 15.37
CA GLN A 208 2.39 -1.93 16.28
C GLN A 208 2.07 -2.91 17.40
N GLU A 209 0.91 -2.82 18.03
CA GLU A 209 0.47 -3.77 19.07
C GLU A 209 0.54 -5.23 18.60
N VAL A 210 0.09 -5.50 17.37
CA VAL A 210 0.16 -6.85 16.78
C VAL A 210 1.60 -7.22 16.40
N ALA A 211 2.36 -6.30 15.83
CA ALA A 211 3.76 -6.54 15.47
C ALA A 211 4.64 -6.85 16.70
N ASP A 212 4.41 -6.15 17.81
CA ASP A 212 5.13 -6.33 19.08
C ASP A 212 4.72 -7.63 19.79
N ALA A 213 3.45 -8.05 19.65
CA ALA A 213 2.99 -9.34 20.14
C ALA A 213 3.58 -10.52 19.36
N TYR A 214 3.97 -10.32 18.10
CA TYR A 214 4.51 -11.35 17.21
C TYR A 214 5.84 -10.93 16.56
N PRO A 215 6.91 -10.71 17.35
CA PRO A 215 8.17 -10.14 16.85
C PRO A 215 8.91 -11.05 15.86
N ASP A 216 8.57 -12.35 15.84
CA ASP A 216 9.11 -13.38 14.93
C ASP A 216 8.18 -13.68 13.74
N LYS A 217 7.05 -12.98 13.62
CA LYS A 217 6.15 -13.08 12.48
C LYS A 217 6.13 -11.81 11.66
N VAL A 218 5.98 -12.01 10.37
CA VAL A 218 5.79 -10.90 9.45
C VAL A 218 4.34 -10.48 9.46
N VAL A 219 4.13 -9.21 9.78
CA VAL A 219 2.80 -8.60 9.91
C VAL A 219 2.62 -7.56 8.81
N LEU A 220 1.54 -7.72 8.05
CA LEU A 220 1.10 -6.82 7.00
C LEU A 220 -0.24 -6.22 7.41
N ILE A 221 -0.48 -4.97 7.08
CA ILE A 221 -1.85 -4.43 7.11
C ILE A 221 -2.59 -5.01 5.90
N GLY A 222 -3.44 -6.00 6.16
CA GLY A 222 -4.21 -6.68 5.12
C GLY A 222 -5.24 -5.76 4.51
N GLU A 223 -5.92 -4.99 5.35
CA GLU A 223 -6.91 -4.03 4.94
C GLU A 223 -6.89 -2.82 5.87
N CYS A 224 -6.82 -1.63 5.30
CA CYS A 224 -7.19 -0.39 5.98
C CYS A 224 -7.77 0.59 4.95
N GLY A 225 -8.65 1.49 5.36
CA GLY A 225 -9.31 2.37 4.40
C GLY A 225 -10.26 3.36 5.06
N TRP A 226 -10.89 4.16 4.22
CA TRP A 226 -11.92 5.11 4.62
C TRP A 226 -13.00 5.22 3.55
N PRO A 227 -14.29 5.16 3.91
CA PRO A 227 -15.37 5.22 2.93
C PRO A 227 -15.66 6.67 2.49
N THR A 228 -16.13 6.85 1.26
CA THR A 228 -16.49 8.17 0.72
C THR A 228 -17.98 8.50 0.81
N GLY A 229 -18.81 7.57 1.26
CA GLY A 229 -20.26 7.71 1.36
C GLY A 229 -20.84 6.73 2.38
N GLY A 230 -22.14 6.86 2.65
CA GLY A 230 -22.82 6.10 3.70
C GLY A 230 -23.02 6.91 4.98
N GLU A 231 -23.26 6.20 6.07
CA GLU A 231 -23.67 6.75 7.36
C GLU A 231 -22.50 7.34 8.15
N VAL A 232 -22.76 8.34 9.00
CA VAL A 232 -21.79 8.82 9.99
C VAL A 232 -21.78 7.87 11.20
N ARG A 233 -20.59 7.53 11.70
CA ARG A 233 -20.42 6.65 12.87
C ARG A 233 -19.57 7.32 13.94
N GLY A 234 -20.22 7.90 14.95
CA GLY A 234 -19.53 8.68 15.98
C GLY A 234 -18.70 9.82 15.36
N GLY A 235 -17.38 9.81 15.58
CA GLY A 235 -16.47 10.78 14.96
C GLY A 235 -16.12 10.48 13.49
N ALA A 236 -16.46 9.30 12.98
CA ALA A 236 -16.10 8.86 11.64
C ALA A 236 -17.13 9.36 10.61
N GLN A 237 -16.77 10.42 9.88
CA GLN A 237 -17.55 10.95 8.76
C GLN A 237 -17.01 10.41 7.41
N PRO A 238 -17.81 9.67 6.62
CA PRO A 238 -17.44 9.33 5.26
C PRO A 238 -17.33 10.57 4.36
N GLY A 239 -16.46 10.50 3.36
CA GLY A 239 -16.35 11.53 2.32
C GLY A 239 -15.07 11.42 1.52
N GLU A 240 -15.08 11.93 0.29
CA GLU A 240 -13.89 11.87 -0.58
C GLU A 240 -12.71 12.65 -0.03
N SER A 241 -12.96 13.81 0.57
CA SER A 241 -11.91 14.61 1.22
C SER A 241 -11.33 13.88 2.43
N GLN A 242 -12.17 13.18 3.20
CA GLN A 242 -11.76 12.38 4.34
C GLN A 242 -10.97 11.14 3.89
N GLN A 243 -11.36 10.45 2.82
CA GLN A 243 -10.60 9.34 2.27
C GLN A 243 -9.22 9.79 1.76
N ALA A 244 -9.16 10.90 1.02
CA ALA A 244 -7.88 11.46 0.57
C ALA A 244 -7.01 11.87 1.77
N LYS A 245 -7.57 12.51 2.80
CA LYS A 245 -6.85 12.85 4.03
C LYS A 245 -6.31 11.60 4.74
N PHE A 246 -7.12 10.58 4.94
CA PHE A 246 -6.68 9.33 5.57
C PHE A 246 -5.46 8.74 4.83
N VAL A 247 -5.51 8.65 3.50
CA VAL A 247 -4.39 8.13 2.71
C VAL A 247 -3.17 9.06 2.78
N ALA A 248 -3.37 10.38 2.77
CA ALA A 248 -2.28 11.36 2.87
C ALA A 248 -1.56 11.29 4.24
N ASP A 249 -2.29 11.04 5.32
CA ASP A 249 -1.72 10.95 6.68
C ASP A 249 -1.12 9.57 6.98
N PHE A 250 -1.72 8.50 6.42
CA PHE A 250 -1.30 7.12 6.66
C PHE A 250 -0.03 6.75 5.89
N LEU A 251 0.09 7.16 4.62
CA LEU A 251 1.19 6.73 3.77
C LEU A 251 2.58 7.13 4.30
N PRO A 252 2.83 8.38 4.73
CA PRO A 252 4.13 8.76 5.28
C PRO A 252 4.55 7.87 6.46
N GLN A 253 3.66 7.65 7.43
CA GLN A 253 3.93 6.83 8.61
C GLN A 253 4.19 5.35 8.22
N ALA A 254 3.39 4.81 7.31
CA ALA A 254 3.57 3.43 6.85
C ALA A 254 4.86 3.23 6.05
N LEU A 255 5.26 4.23 5.25
CA LEU A 255 6.49 4.20 4.46
C LEU A 255 7.73 4.40 5.33
N GLU A 256 7.64 5.28 6.32
CA GLU A 256 8.69 5.51 7.32
C GLU A 256 9.08 4.19 7.99
N MET A 257 8.08 3.46 8.49
CA MET A 257 8.25 2.19 9.21
C MET A 257 8.39 0.95 8.29
N ASP A 258 8.43 1.13 6.97
CA ASP A 258 8.39 0.06 5.95
C ASP A 258 7.30 -0.99 6.20
N ILE A 259 6.11 -0.53 6.58
CA ILE A 259 4.94 -1.39 6.78
C ILE A 259 4.42 -1.83 5.41
N PRO A 260 4.24 -3.13 5.15
CA PRO A 260 3.51 -3.58 3.98
C PRO A 260 2.02 -3.47 4.25
N PHE A 261 1.27 -2.87 3.31
CA PHE A 261 -0.15 -2.62 3.47
C PHE A 261 -0.93 -2.76 2.16
N PHE A 262 -2.25 -2.93 2.28
CA PHE A 262 -3.20 -2.76 1.19
C PHE A 262 -4.33 -1.81 1.60
N ILE A 263 -4.55 -0.76 0.81
CA ILE A 263 -5.71 0.11 1.00
C ILE A 263 -6.95 -0.60 0.49
N PHE A 264 -7.99 -0.65 1.32
CA PHE A 264 -9.33 -1.12 0.97
C PHE A 264 -10.16 0.08 0.48
N GLU A 265 -10.48 0.17 -0.81
CA GLU A 265 -10.14 -0.77 -1.89
C GLU A 265 -9.97 -0.10 -3.25
N ALA A 266 -9.72 -0.88 -4.32
CA ALA A 266 -9.58 -0.37 -5.66
C ALA A 266 -10.87 0.32 -6.15
N PHE A 267 -11.99 -0.39 -6.28
CA PHE A 267 -13.21 0.11 -6.90
C PHE A 267 -14.38 0.07 -5.92
N ASP A 268 -15.26 1.06 -5.97
CA ASP A 268 -16.56 0.98 -5.29
C ASP A 268 -17.34 -0.25 -5.78
N GLU A 269 -17.94 -0.98 -4.85
CA GLU A 269 -18.63 -2.24 -5.08
C GLU A 269 -20.09 -2.16 -4.63
N ASN A 270 -20.96 -1.64 -5.51
CA ASN A 270 -22.38 -1.40 -5.21
C ASN A 270 -23.18 -2.65 -4.76
N TRP A 271 -22.71 -3.85 -5.10
CA TRP A 271 -23.34 -5.11 -4.65
C TRP A 271 -23.23 -5.31 -3.13
N LYS A 272 -22.22 -4.75 -2.46
CA LYS A 272 -22.00 -4.95 -1.02
C LYS A 272 -23.15 -4.36 -0.21
N GLN A 273 -23.64 -3.18 -0.56
CA GLN A 273 -24.83 -2.59 0.09
C GLN A 273 -26.05 -3.50 0.00
N GLN A 274 -26.27 -4.16 -1.14
CA GLN A 274 -27.41 -5.07 -1.31
C GLN A 274 -27.29 -6.29 -0.41
N GLN A 275 -26.08 -6.74 -0.11
CA GLN A 275 -25.81 -7.90 0.72
C GLN A 275 -25.79 -7.59 2.22
N THR A 276 -25.24 -6.44 2.61
CA THR A 276 -25.07 -6.06 4.02
C THR A 276 -26.21 -5.19 4.56
N GLY A 277 -26.94 -4.52 3.67
CA GLY A 277 -27.92 -3.50 4.03
C GLY A 277 -27.30 -2.15 4.45
N LEU A 278 -25.97 -2.00 4.39
CA LEU A 278 -25.24 -0.81 4.82
C LEU A 278 -24.75 -0.03 3.60
N ALA A 279 -25.12 1.24 3.48
CA ALA A 279 -24.74 2.06 2.33
C ALA A 279 -23.22 2.27 2.25
N VAL A 280 -22.56 2.41 3.41
CA VAL A 280 -21.10 2.60 3.50
C VAL A 280 -20.29 1.54 2.75
N GLU A 281 -20.77 0.29 2.73
CA GLU A 281 -20.07 -0.84 2.11
C GLU A 281 -19.89 -0.70 0.59
N ALA A 282 -20.69 0.14 -0.07
CA ALA A 282 -20.55 0.41 -1.50
C ALA A 282 -19.47 1.46 -1.83
N HIS A 283 -18.85 2.12 -0.85
CA HIS A 283 -18.14 3.39 -1.06
C HIS A 283 -16.67 3.41 -0.60
N TRP A 284 -16.00 2.26 -0.50
CA TRP A 284 -14.61 2.15 -0.05
C TRP A 284 -13.56 2.35 -1.16
N GLY A 285 -13.97 2.32 -2.43
CA GLY A 285 -13.06 2.40 -3.56
C GLY A 285 -12.30 3.73 -3.61
N ILE A 286 -11.06 3.70 -4.08
CA ILE A 286 -10.36 4.92 -4.53
C ILE A 286 -10.86 5.34 -5.94
N PHE A 287 -11.43 4.40 -6.68
CA PHE A 287 -12.19 4.61 -7.91
C PHE A 287 -13.68 4.40 -7.64
N TYR A 288 -14.54 5.11 -8.37
CA TYR A 288 -15.96 4.76 -8.42
C TYR A 288 -16.17 3.40 -9.13
N ALA A 289 -17.41 2.88 -9.03
CA ALA A 289 -17.80 1.60 -9.65
C ALA A 289 -17.66 1.60 -11.18
N ASN A 290 -17.72 2.78 -11.82
CA ASN A 290 -17.48 2.95 -13.26
C ASN A 290 -15.98 3.02 -13.64
N ARG A 291 -15.07 2.76 -12.70
CA ARG A 291 -13.60 2.77 -12.85
C ARG A 291 -12.98 4.16 -13.07
N THR A 292 -13.71 5.26 -12.86
CA THR A 292 -13.12 6.61 -12.85
C THR A 292 -12.56 6.94 -11.47
N LEU A 293 -11.34 7.50 -11.42
CA LEU A 293 -10.66 7.86 -10.18
C LEU A 293 -11.45 8.97 -9.46
N LYS A 294 -11.61 8.85 -8.14
CA LYS A 294 -12.33 9.87 -7.35
C LYS A 294 -11.54 11.18 -7.35
N PRO A 295 -12.16 12.36 -7.57
CA PRO A 295 -11.46 13.64 -7.70
C PRO A 295 -10.47 13.98 -6.58
N GLN A 296 -10.85 13.78 -5.31
CA GLN A 296 -9.95 14.11 -4.18
C GLN A 296 -8.75 13.16 -4.14
N MET A 297 -8.95 11.88 -4.44
CA MET A 297 -7.84 10.93 -4.57
C MET A 297 -6.96 11.25 -5.79
N ALA A 298 -7.54 11.69 -6.91
CA ALA A 298 -6.79 12.11 -8.08
C ALA A 298 -5.89 13.32 -7.77
N ALA A 299 -6.39 14.29 -7.00
CA ALA A 299 -5.62 15.43 -6.54
C ALA A 299 -4.44 15.01 -5.66
N LEU A 300 -4.67 14.11 -4.69
CA LEU A 300 -3.61 13.55 -3.85
C LEU A 300 -2.56 12.78 -4.67
N ILE A 301 -2.99 11.97 -5.63
CA ILE A 301 -2.06 11.18 -6.44
C ILE A 301 -1.20 12.07 -7.35
N ALA A 302 -1.79 13.13 -7.89
CA ALA A 302 -1.08 14.09 -8.73
C ALA A 302 -0.10 14.94 -7.91
N ASN A 303 -0.48 15.32 -6.70
CA ASN A 303 0.29 16.21 -5.82
C ASN A 303 0.34 15.66 -4.39
N PRO A 304 1.06 14.54 -4.15
CA PRO A 304 1.20 13.99 -2.80
C PRO A 304 2.07 14.92 -1.94
N PRO A 305 1.92 14.88 -0.60
CA PRO A 305 2.90 15.51 0.28
C PRO A 305 4.30 14.89 0.05
N PRO A 306 5.39 15.60 0.39
CA PRO A 306 6.73 15.04 0.35
C PRO A 306 6.79 13.74 1.14
N MET A 307 7.23 12.66 0.50
CA MET A 307 7.37 11.35 1.13
C MET A 307 8.47 10.56 0.45
N VAL A 308 9.14 9.69 1.20
CA VAL A 308 10.18 8.81 0.70
C VAL A 308 9.71 7.37 0.83
N GLU A 309 10.04 6.54 -0.16
CA GLU A 309 9.82 5.11 -0.11
C GLU A 309 11.07 4.37 -0.55
N LEU A 310 11.55 3.43 0.28
CA LEU A 310 12.57 2.46 -0.11
C LEU A 310 11.91 1.24 -0.79
N ARG A 311 12.52 0.75 -1.90
CA ARG A 311 11.95 -0.33 -2.75
C ARG A 311 12.91 -1.46 -3.07
N SER A 312 14.20 -1.19 -3.25
CA SER A 312 15.17 -2.27 -3.44
C SER A 312 16.29 -2.13 -2.44
N VAL A 313 16.33 -3.05 -1.50
CA VAL A 313 17.51 -3.42 -0.71
C VAL A 313 17.66 -4.89 -1.03
N ASN A 314 18.84 -5.41 -1.34
CA ASN A 314 18.93 -6.83 -1.71
C ASN A 314 18.51 -7.72 -0.52
N ARG A 315 17.25 -8.17 -0.58
CA ARG A 315 16.58 -9.34 0.02
C ARG A 315 16.89 -9.77 1.46
N CYS A 316 17.37 -8.91 2.35
CA CYS A 316 17.33 -9.16 3.81
C CYS A 316 17.27 -7.89 4.66
N GLY A 317 17.35 -6.67 4.09
CA GLY A 317 17.76 -5.47 4.85
C GLY A 317 19.28 -5.31 4.89
N CYS A 318 20.04 -6.33 4.47
CA CYS A 318 21.49 -6.30 4.39
C CYS A 318 21.95 -6.20 2.92
N CYS A 319 22.52 -5.08 2.49
CA CYS A 319 23.20 -5.03 1.18
C CYS A 319 24.60 -5.64 1.30
N THR A 320 24.94 -6.52 0.37
CA THR A 320 26.34 -6.85 0.08
C THR A 320 26.99 -5.71 -0.70
N LYS A 321 28.33 -5.63 -0.67
CA LYS A 321 29.06 -4.61 -1.43
C LYS A 321 28.73 -4.75 -2.92
N GLY A 322 28.04 -3.76 -3.46
CA GLY A 322 27.61 -3.74 -4.87
C GLY A 322 26.11 -3.79 -5.07
N ASP A 323 25.28 -3.98 -4.05
CA ASP A 323 23.82 -3.95 -4.21
C ASP A 323 23.29 -2.52 -4.40
N THR A 324 22.19 -2.38 -5.12
CA THR A 324 21.55 -1.08 -5.37
C THR A 324 20.45 -0.84 -4.35
N LEU A 325 20.61 0.22 -3.54
CA LEU A 325 19.53 0.83 -2.80
C LEU A 325 18.73 1.73 -3.75
N SER A 326 17.42 1.51 -3.88
CA SER A 326 16.58 2.39 -4.69
C SER A 326 15.22 2.62 -4.06
N GLY A 327 14.58 3.71 -4.49
CA GLY A 327 13.32 4.17 -3.94
C GLY A 327 12.70 5.28 -4.78
N TYR A 328 11.66 5.88 -4.22
CA TYR A 328 10.93 7.01 -4.78
C TYR A 328 10.83 8.14 -3.78
N ALA A 329 11.03 9.37 -4.23
CA ALA A 329 10.70 10.60 -3.53
C ALA A 329 9.45 11.20 -4.20
N TYR A 330 8.29 10.98 -3.60
CA TYR A 330 7.03 11.54 -4.11
C TYR A 330 6.83 12.95 -3.53
N GLY A 331 6.16 13.83 -4.27
CA GLY A 331 5.90 15.20 -3.84
C GLY A 331 7.15 16.08 -3.72
N ALA A 332 8.33 15.58 -4.11
CA ALA A 332 9.59 16.28 -3.92
C ALA A 332 9.83 17.38 -4.97
N ASP A 333 10.28 18.55 -4.51
CA ASP A 333 10.88 19.58 -5.36
C ASP A 333 12.31 19.15 -5.74
N THR A 334 12.44 18.49 -6.89
CA THR A 334 13.74 18.03 -7.41
C THR A 334 14.80 19.14 -7.62
N LYS A 335 14.43 20.43 -7.61
CA LYS A 335 15.39 21.55 -7.70
C LYS A 335 15.89 21.98 -6.31
N GLY A 336 15.01 22.00 -5.31
CA GLY A 336 15.25 22.45 -3.95
C GLY A 336 15.56 21.35 -2.93
N GLN A 337 15.30 20.09 -3.26
CA GLN A 337 15.43 18.94 -2.37
C GLN A 337 16.31 17.83 -2.97
N ARG A 338 16.81 16.95 -2.12
CA ARG A 338 17.68 15.81 -2.47
C ARG A 338 17.54 14.69 -1.46
N ILE A 339 18.08 13.52 -1.78
CA ILE A 339 18.11 12.38 -0.87
C ILE A 339 19.47 12.30 -0.16
N VAL A 340 19.45 12.07 1.15
CA VAL A 340 20.60 11.58 1.91
C VAL A 340 20.31 10.15 2.33
N LEU A 341 21.28 9.27 2.11
CA LEU A 341 21.16 7.86 2.47
C LEU A 341 22.03 7.59 3.69
N TYR A 342 21.59 6.69 4.57
CA TYR A 342 22.40 6.13 5.64
C TYR A 342 22.37 4.62 5.61
N SER A 343 23.44 4.00 6.10
CA SER A 343 23.49 2.58 6.46
C SER A 343 23.78 2.45 7.95
N HIS A 344 23.07 1.57 8.63
CA HIS A 344 23.26 1.30 10.05
C HIS A 344 24.08 0.04 10.29
N THR A 345 24.99 0.08 11.25
CA THR A 345 25.61 -1.12 11.87
C THR A 345 25.59 -0.96 13.39
N ASP A 346 26.55 -0.21 13.92
CA ASP A 346 26.71 0.23 15.30
C ASP A 346 26.35 1.72 15.46
N ALA A 347 26.35 2.44 14.34
CA ALA A 347 25.91 3.81 14.19
C ALA A 347 25.35 3.98 12.76
N TRP A 348 24.70 5.11 12.49
CA TRP A 348 24.25 5.48 11.16
C TRP A 348 25.39 6.19 10.42
N TYR A 349 25.80 5.64 9.27
CA TYR A 349 26.87 6.20 8.43
C TYR A 349 26.33 6.74 7.13
N VAL A 350 26.64 8.00 6.83
CA VAL A 350 26.18 8.66 5.60
C VAL A 350 26.70 7.96 4.34
N GLN A 351 25.82 7.79 3.35
CA GLN A 351 26.06 7.05 2.11
C GLN A 351 25.95 7.96 0.88
N PRO A 352 26.70 7.66 -0.20
CA PRO A 352 27.69 6.59 -0.30
C PRO A 352 29.03 6.94 0.36
N SER A 353 29.30 8.22 0.65
CA SER A 353 30.54 8.61 1.34
C SER A 353 30.44 10.02 1.92
N ARG A 354 31.29 10.32 2.91
CA ARG A 354 31.40 11.64 3.55
C ARG A 354 31.67 12.79 2.58
N SER A 355 32.45 12.55 1.52
CA SER A 355 32.78 13.59 0.53
C SER A 355 31.71 13.77 -0.55
N LYS A 356 30.75 12.84 -0.65
CA LYS A 356 29.63 12.86 -1.60
C LYS A 356 28.39 12.25 -0.93
N PRO A 357 27.77 12.92 0.06
CA PRO A 357 26.71 12.33 0.88
C PRO A 357 25.31 12.40 0.25
N TYR A 358 25.19 12.99 -0.94
CA TYR A 358 23.91 13.27 -1.58
C TYR A 358 23.62 12.30 -2.73
N THR A 359 22.37 11.87 -2.81
CA THR A 359 21.80 11.10 -3.92
C THR A 359 20.79 11.97 -4.66
N GLY A 360 20.98 12.11 -5.97
CA GLY A 360 20.07 12.88 -6.82
C GLY A 360 18.72 12.19 -7.00
N ILE A 361 17.68 13.00 -7.22
CA ILE A 361 16.32 12.54 -7.55
C ILE A 361 16.14 12.71 -9.06
N HIS A 362 15.73 11.65 -9.73
CA HIS A 362 15.38 11.68 -11.16
C HIS A 362 14.05 12.43 -11.37
N SER A 363 13.77 12.84 -12.61
CA SER A 363 12.52 13.54 -12.95
C SER A 363 11.26 12.69 -12.74
N ASP A 364 11.40 11.36 -12.66
CA ASP A 364 10.34 10.42 -12.31
C ASP A 364 10.36 10.04 -10.82
N GLY A 365 11.03 10.86 -10.00
CA GLY A 365 11.04 10.76 -8.53
C GLY A 365 11.91 9.62 -8.02
N LYS A 366 12.45 8.78 -8.90
CA LYS A 366 13.32 7.70 -8.48
C LYS A 366 14.62 8.24 -7.94
N PHE A 367 15.19 7.53 -6.99
CA PHE A 367 16.58 7.66 -6.61
C PHE A 367 17.20 6.28 -6.51
N SER A 368 18.52 6.21 -6.75
CA SER A 368 19.25 4.97 -6.50
C SER A 368 20.72 5.26 -6.20
N ASN A 369 21.32 4.40 -5.37
CA ASN A 369 22.73 4.43 -5.07
C ASN A 369 23.23 3.02 -4.73
N ARG A 370 24.54 2.82 -4.65
CA ARG A 370 25.15 1.57 -4.17
C ARG A 370 25.81 1.86 -2.81
N PRO A 371 25.08 1.72 -1.69
CA PRO A 371 25.64 2.01 -0.39
C PRO A 371 26.67 0.95 0.01
N TYR A 372 27.48 1.27 1.01
CA TYR A 372 28.22 0.28 1.76
C TYR A 372 27.27 -0.67 2.51
N ARG A 373 27.83 -1.80 2.96
CA ARG A 373 27.10 -2.81 3.71
C ARG A 373 26.66 -2.27 5.07
N GLY A 374 25.40 -2.51 5.41
CA GLY A 374 24.75 -2.24 6.69
C GLY A 374 23.70 -3.31 6.99
N GLU A 375 23.15 -3.26 8.20
CA GLU A 375 22.05 -4.08 8.68
C GLU A 375 20.68 -3.44 8.37
N GLU A 376 20.66 -2.11 8.29
CA GLU A 376 19.50 -1.29 7.98
C GLU A 376 19.92 -0.10 7.11
N TYR A 377 18.95 0.51 6.44
CA TYR A 377 19.14 1.68 5.60
C TYR A 377 18.05 2.71 5.86
N ALA A 378 18.42 3.98 5.78
CA ALA A 378 17.49 5.10 5.82
C ALA A 378 17.69 6.00 4.60
N ALA A 379 16.61 6.60 4.13
CA ALA A 379 16.59 7.62 3.10
C ALA A 379 15.82 8.83 3.61
N LEU A 380 16.50 9.98 3.65
CA LEU A 380 15.96 11.24 4.10
C LEU A 380 15.76 12.13 2.88
N LEU A 381 14.56 12.69 2.72
CA LEU A 381 14.33 13.82 1.83
C LEU A 381 14.63 15.09 2.60
N VAL A 382 15.56 15.87 2.07
CA VAL A 382 16.10 17.04 2.74
C VAL A 382 16.24 18.23 1.79
N PRO A 383 16.24 19.46 2.32
CA PRO A 383 16.62 20.64 1.57
C PRO A 383 18.03 20.55 0.97
N LYS A 384 18.25 21.27 -0.14
CA LYS A 384 19.53 21.29 -0.86
C LYS A 384 20.69 21.93 -0.09
N ASN A 385 20.43 22.58 1.04
CA ASN A 385 21.45 23.13 1.94
C ASN A 385 21.66 22.30 3.20
N PHE A 386 20.89 21.22 3.42
CA PHE A 386 21.06 20.33 4.57
C PHE A 386 22.48 19.76 4.61
N ASP A 387 23.14 19.85 5.77
CA ASP A 387 24.50 19.34 6.00
C ASP A 387 24.42 18.06 6.87
N PRO A 388 24.47 16.87 6.25
CA PRO A 388 24.24 15.63 6.97
C PRO A 388 25.40 15.27 7.89
N PRO A 389 25.15 14.88 9.15
CA PRO A 389 26.19 14.34 10.02
C PRO A 389 26.83 13.09 9.38
N ASN A 390 28.16 13.04 9.38
CA ASN A 390 28.87 11.91 8.79
C ASN A 390 28.61 10.58 9.50
N ILE A 391 28.41 10.64 10.82
CA ILE A 391 28.09 9.53 11.71
C ILE A 391 27.06 10.02 12.71
N TRP A 392 26.06 9.21 13.01
CA TRP A 392 25.04 9.49 14.01
C TRP A 392 24.86 8.30 14.96
N TYR A 393 25.04 8.56 16.26
CA TYR A 393 25.03 7.54 17.30
C TYR A 393 23.68 7.53 18.02
N SER A 394 22.72 6.81 17.44
CA SER A 394 21.38 6.57 17.99
C SER A 394 20.83 5.28 17.37
N ASP A 395 19.82 4.69 18.00
CA ASP A 395 19.05 3.61 17.39
C ASP A 395 18.31 4.11 16.13
N ASP A 396 17.77 5.33 16.18
CA ASP A 396 17.05 5.96 15.07
C ASP A 396 17.96 6.81 14.17
N PRO A 397 17.68 6.92 12.86
CA PRO A 397 18.46 7.73 11.95
C PRO A 397 18.31 9.24 12.25
N PRO A 398 19.20 10.09 11.71
CA PRO A 398 19.06 11.54 11.84
C PRO A 398 17.69 12.04 11.36
N GLY A 399 17.09 12.97 12.10
CA GLY A 399 15.82 13.61 11.76
C GLY A 399 14.57 12.79 12.08
N TYR A 400 14.72 11.64 12.77
CA TYR A 400 13.59 10.93 13.37
C TYR A 400 12.93 11.72 14.52
N ASP A 401 13.70 12.60 15.17
CA ASP A 401 13.30 13.42 16.32
C ASP A 401 12.57 14.74 15.95
N ASP A 402 12.11 14.86 14.71
CA ASP A 402 11.29 15.96 14.18
C ASP A 402 11.84 17.37 14.46
N THR A 403 13.14 17.56 14.23
CA THR A 403 13.78 18.89 14.29
C THR A 403 13.31 19.84 13.18
N GLY A 404 12.47 19.36 12.24
CA GLY A 404 11.93 20.11 11.11
C GLY A 404 12.89 20.27 9.92
N GLU A 405 14.14 19.79 10.01
CA GLU A 405 15.12 19.88 8.92
C GLU A 405 14.98 18.74 7.88
N VAL A 406 14.41 17.61 8.28
CA VAL A 406 14.11 16.45 7.42
C VAL A 406 12.64 16.48 7.06
N GLU A 407 12.33 16.52 5.77
CA GLU A 407 10.96 16.72 5.28
C GLU A 407 10.20 15.40 5.12
N ALA A 408 10.92 14.29 4.91
CA ALA A 408 10.39 12.95 4.94
C ALA A 408 11.50 11.91 5.16
N LEU A 409 11.15 10.79 5.78
CA LEU A 409 12.05 9.70 6.12
C LEU A 409 11.44 8.36 5.68
N ALA A 410 12.30 7.46 5.19
CA ALA A 410 11.98 6.05 5.05
C ALA A 410 13.14 5.22 5.58
N MET A 411 12.85 4.20 6.38
CA MET A 411 13.86 3.24 6.85
C MET A 411 13.47 1.81 6.50
N THR A 412 14.46 0.97 6.28
CA THR A 412 14.21 -0.48 6.19
C THR A 412 13.98 -1.03 7.58
N ARG A 413 12.97 -1.88 7.74
CA ARG A 413 12.82 -2.66 8.97
C ARG A 413 14.08 -3.47 9.30
N ARG A 414 14.33 -3.73 10.60
CA ARG A 414 15.32 -4.69 11.14
C ARG A 414 14.96 -6.15 10.77
N TRP A 415 14.86 -6.47 9.49
CA TRP A 415 14.60 -7.84 9.05
C TRP A 415 15.82 -8.75 9.32
N CYS A 416 17.05 -8.21 9.29
CA CYS A 416 18.28 -9.00 9.41
C CYS A 416 18.55 -9.61 10.80
N ARG A 417 17.99 -9.09 11.92
CA ARG A 417 18.31 -9.61 13.26
C ARG A 417 17.50 -10.85 13.65
N ASN A 418 16.24 -10.94 13.23
CA ASN A 418 15.34 -12.03 13.67
C ASN A 418 14.85 -12.94 12.53
N TYR A 419 14.96 -12.52 11.26
CA TYR A 419 14.40 -13.26 10.13
C TYR A 419 15.50 -13.79 9.21
N LEU A 420 15.70 -15.11 9.20
CA LEU A 420 16.63 -15.78 8.28
C LEU A 420 16.24 -15.66 6.79
N LYS A 421 15.01 -15.21 6.48
CA LYS A 421 14.51 -14.86 5.14
C LYS A 421 13.38 -13.82 5.26
N PRO A 422 13.34 -12.72 4.48
CA PRO A 422 12.12 -11.92 4.39
C PRO A 422 11.04 -12.79 3.74
N PRO A 423 9.89 -13.03 4.38
CA PRO A 423 8.95 -14.04 3.90
C PRO A 423 8.11 -13.59 2.71
N LEU A 424 8.13 -12.30 2.33
CA LEU A 424 7.38 -11.81 1.17
C LEU A 424 8.22 -10.91 0.23
N PRO A 425 9.35 -11.41 -0.32
CA PRO A 425 10.26 -10.58 -1.13
C PRO A 425 9.60 -9.95 -2.34
N CYS A 426 8.53 -10.58 -2.83
CA CYS A 426 7.80 -10.05 -3.96
C CYS A 426 6.94 -8.83 -3.58
N LEU A 427 6.35 -8.72 -2.39
CA LEU A 427 5.51 -7.56 -2.03
C LEU A 427 6.31 -6.27 -1.78
N LEU A 428 7.57 -6.42 -1.36
CA LEU A 428 8.47 -5.33 -1.03
C LEU A 428 9.19 -4.70 -2.24
N GLY A 429 8.82 -5.06 -3.47
CA GLY A 429 9.23 -4.30 -4.67
C GLY A 429 10.56 -4.72 -5.34
N GLY A 430 11.20 -5.81 -4.92
CA GLY A 430 12.34 -6.37 -5.65
C GLY A 430 11.93 -6.99 -6.99
N LYS A 431 12.77 -6.83 -8.02
CA LYS A 431 12.69 -7.63 -9.26
C LYS A 431 12.95 -9.11 -8.99
#